data_AF-A0A6V7J3B5-F1
#
_entry.id   AF-A0A6V7J3B5-F1
#
_cell.length_a   1.000
_cell.length_b   1.000
_cell.length_c   1.000
_cell.angle_alpha   90.00
_cell.angle_beta   90.00
_cell.angle_gamma   90.00
#
_symmetry.space_group_name_H-M   'P 1'
#
loop_
_entity.id
_entity.type
_entity.pdbx_description
1 polymer ?
#
loop_
_entity_poly.entity_id
_entity_poly.type
_entity_poly.pdbx_seq_one_letter_code
_entity_poly.pdbx_strand_id
1 'polypeptide(L)'
;TPNCGIDWPPVDPNSKSLRYLSIPGPEGLTVQENTDLWQRAFWDSIGFNENIPKTTASSANHQILCLHFIIINLLFIYIWI
;
A
#
# COMPACT_ATOMS: atom_id res chain seq x y z
N THR A 1 28.79 -6.41 -7.31
CA THR A 1 28.02 -5.86 -6.18
C THR A 1 29.00 -5.22 -5.21
N PRO A 2 28.72 -4.03 -4.65
CA PRO A 2 29.62 -3.46 -3.63
C PRO A 2 29.72 -4.44 -2.46
N ASN A 3 30.94 -4.83 -2.11
CA ASN A 3 31.23 -5.74 -1.01
C ASN A 3 31.51 -4.92 0.24
N CYS A 4 30.51 -4.80 1.11
CA CYS A 4 30.62 -4.10 2.40
C CYS A 4 31.28 -4.97 3.50
N GLY A 5 31.82 -6.15 3.16
CA GLY A 5 32.48 -7.06 4.11
C GLY A 5 31.52 -7.78 5.06
N ILE A 6 30.21 -7.65 4.84
CA ILE A 6 29.16 -8.20 5.71
C ILE A 6 28.36 -9.24 4.93
N ASP A 7 28.20 -10.42 5.54
CA ASP A 7 27.34 -11.47 5.01
C ASP A 7 25.88 -11.14 5.31
N TRP A 8 25.17 -10.63 4.29
CA TRP A 8 23.74 -10.34 4.36
C TRP A 8 22.99 -11.26 3.37
N PRO A 9 22.55 -12.45 3.82
CA PRO A 9 21.90 -13.42 2.95
C PRO A 9 20.47 -12.97 2.57
N PRO A 10 19.92 -13.47 1.44
CA PRO A 10 18.54 -13.23 1.06
C PRO A 10 17.53 -13.63 2.15
N VAL A 11 16.36 -12.99 2.12
CA VAL A 11 15.25 -13.30 3.03
C VAL A 11 14.74 -14.72 2.76
N ASP A 12 14.64 -15.53 3.81
CA ASP A 12 13.99 -16.84 3.77
C ASP A 12 12.49 -16.68 4.08
N PRO A 13 11.58 -16.94 3.12
CA PRO A 13 10.14 -16.80 3.34
C PRO A 13 9.57 -17.81 4.36
N ASN A 14 10.29 -18.88 4.68
CA ASN A 14 9.86 -19.87 5.67
C ASN A 14 10.36 -19.55 7.09
N SER A 15 11.26 -18.58 7.24
CA SER A 15 11.79 -18.19 8.54
C SER A 15 10.75 -17.43 9.36
N LYS A 16 10.65 -17.76 10.65
CA LYS A 16 9.80 -17.02 11.61
C LYS A 16 10.43 -15.71 12.08
N SER A 17 11.73 -15.54 11.84
CA SER A 17 12.52 -14.36 12.18
C SER A 17 12.99 -13.68 10.91
N LEU A 18 12.99 -12.35 10.90
CA LEU A 18 13.53 -11.57 9.80
C LEU A 18 14.95 -11.15 10.14
N ARG A 19 15.90 -11.54 9.28
CA ARG A 19 17.27 -11.02 9.29
C ARG A 19 17.34 -9.76 8.44
N TYR A 20 17.86 -8.69 9.00
CA TYR A 20 17.93 -7.38 8.35
C TYR A 20 19.28 -6.71 8.62
N LEU A 21 19.68 -5.85 7.69
CA LEU A 21 20.85 -4.99 7.85
C LEU A 21 20.46 -3.79 8.72
N SER A 22 21.09 -3.68 9.88
CA SER A 22 20.99 -2.55 10.79
C SER A 22 22.07 -1.53 10.48
N ILE A 23 21.66 -0.28 10.26
CA ILE A 23 22.53 0.85 9.92
C ILE A 23 22.31 1.96 10.98
N PRO A 24 22.94 1.84 12.17
CA PRO A 24 22.85 2.85 13.22
C PRO A 24 23.70 4.10 12.92
N GLY A 25 24.64 4.02 11.97
CA GLY A 25 25.53 5.11 11.60
C GLY A 25 26.53 4.71 10.51
N PRO A 26 27.41 5.64 10.09
CA PRO A 26 28.32 5.47 8.95
C PRO A 26 29.32 4.31 9.09
N GLU A 27 29.69 3.93 10.32
CA GLU A 27 30.63 2.83 10.60
C GLU A 27 29.93 1.57 11.14
N GLY A 28 28.61 1.62 11.36
CA GLY A 28 27.90 0.66 12.21
C GLY A 28 27.14 -0.44 11.48
N LEU A 29 27.56 -0.85 10.28
CA LEU A 29 26.80 -1.86 9.52
C LEU A 29 26.84 -3.22 10.25
N THR A 30 25.67 -3.73 10.65
CA THR A 30 25.55 -5.03 11.33
C THR A 30 24.31 -5.78 10.85
N VAL A 31 24.36 -7.11 10.79
CA VAL A 31 23.16 -7.92 10.54
C VAL A 31 22.51 -8.26 11.87
N GLN A 32 21.23 -7.98 11.98
CA GLN A 32 20.42 -8.28 13.16
C GLN A 32 19.26 -9.19 12.76
N GLU A 33 18.69 -9.86 13.76
CA GLU A 33 17.59 -10.79 13.60
C GLU A 33 16.53 -10.49 14.65
N ASN A 34 15.26 -10.44 14.26
CA ASN A 34 14.17 -10.22 15.18
C ASN A 34 12.89 -10.92 14.68
N THR A 35 12.16 -11.52 15.61
CA THR A 35 10.90 -12.24 15.37
C THR A 35 9.68 -11.34 15.29
N ASP A 36 9.72 -10.15 15.90
CA ASP A 36 8.59 -9.21 15.97
C ASP A 36 9.01 -7.80 15.56
N LEU A 37 9.63 -7.69 14.39
CA LEU A 37 9.94 -6.39 13.82
C LEU A 37 8.66 -5.60 13.57
N TRP A 38 8.72 -4.32 13.91
CA TRP A 38 7.62 -3.36 13.72
C TRP A 38 6.32 -3.77 14.42
N GLN A 39 6.40 -4.61 15.45
CA GLN A 39 5.21 -5.17 16.12
C GLN A 39 4.32 -5.89 15.11
N ARG A 40 4.91 -6.79 14.31
CA ARG A 40 4.20 -7.61 13.33
C ARG A 40 2.96 -8.24 13.95
N ALA A 41 3.04 -8.74 15.18
CA ALA A 41 1.89 -9.33 15.88
C ALA A 41 0.71 -8.35 16.02
N PHE A 42 1.00 -7.07 16.28
CA PHE A 42 -0.02 -6.02 16.33
C PHE A 42 -0.64 -5.77 14.96
N TRP A 43 0.17 -5.58 13.91
CA TRP A 43 -0.35 -5.31 12.56
C TRP A 43 -1.13 -6.50 11.97
N ASP A 44 -0.69 -7.72 12.23
CA ASP A 44 -1.40 -8.94 11.85
C ASP A 44 -2.77 -9.05 12.54
N SER A 45 -2.92 -8.47 13.75
CA SER A 45 -4.19 -8.45 14.49
C SER A 45 -5.24 -7.49 13.91
N ILE A 46 -4.82 -6.47 13.17
CA ILE A 46 -5.72 -5.45 12.60
C ILE A 46 -6.50 -6.02 11.41
N GLY A 47 -6.04 -7.12 10.81
CA GLY A 47 -6.68 -7.73 9.64
C GLY A 47 -6.68 -6.83 8.40
N PHE A 48 -5.72 -5.89 8.33
CA PHE A 48 -5.56 -4.98 7.20
C PHE A 48 -5.07 -5.75 5.97
N ASN A 49 -5.95 -5.93 4.98
CA ASN A 49 -5.59 -6.56 3.71
C ASN A 49 -5.46 -5.49 2.62
N GLU A 50 -4.26 -4.91 2.49
CA GLU A 50 -3.94 -3.86 1.52
C GLU A 50 -4.06 -4.34 0.06
N ASN A 51 -3.80 -5.63 -0.17
CA ASN A 51 -3.68 -6.21 -1.50
C ASN A 51 -5.03 -6.68 -2.08
N ILE A 52 -6.14 -6.21 -1.54
CA ILE A 52 -7.43 -6.36 -2.21
C ILE A 52 -7.50 -5.24 -3.25
N PRO A 53 -7.32 -5.52 -4.55
CA PRO A 53 -7.63 -4.52 -5.55
C PRO A 53 -9.07 -4.09 -5.30
N LYS A 54 -9.29 -2.78 -5.11
CA LYS A 54 -10.64 -2.23 -5.11
C LYS A 54 -11.18 -2.51 -6.51
N THR A 55 -11.83 -3.65 -6.69
CA THR A 55 -12.74 -3.85 -7.81
C THR A 55 -13.71 -2.69 -7.67
N THR A 56 -13.59 -1.75 -8.60
CA THR A 56 -14.44 -0.58 -8.68
C THR A 56 -15.86 -1.06 -8.47
N ALA A 57 -16.44 -0.73 -7.31
CA ALA A 57 -17.86 -0.84 -7.13
C ALA A 57 -18.44 0.06 -8.22
N SER A 58 -18.91 -0.59 -9.29
CA SER A 58 -19.56 -0.05 -10.46
C SER A 58 -20.06 1.38 -10.23
N SER A 59 -19.33 2.34 -10.79
CA SER A 59 -19.71 3.76 -10.81
C SER A 59 -20.85 4.03 -11.79
N ALA A 60 -21.68 3.02 -12.12
CA ALA A 60 -22.85 3.20 -12.97
C ALA A 60 -23.81 4.26 -12.40
N ASN A 61 -23.88 4.37 -11.07
CA ASN A 61 -24.75 5.35 -10.40
C ASN A 61 -24.24 6.79 -10.51
N HIS A 62 -22.92 7.01 -10.59
CA HIS A 62 -22.36 8.37 -10.68
C HIS A 62 -22.48 8.93 -12.10
N GLN A 63 -22.35 8.09 -13.13
CA GLN A 63 -22.47 8.55 -14.52
C GLN A 63 -23.91 8.92 -14.89
N ILE A 64 -24.92 8.21 -14.37
CA ILE A 64 -26.34 8.53 -14.62
C ILE A 64 -26.71 9.88 -13.99
N LEU A 65 -26.21 10.18 -12.78
CA LEU A 65 -26.46 11.47 -12.12
C LEU A 65 -25.83 12.65 -12.87
N CYS A 66 -24.61 12.49 -13.40
CA CYS A 66 -23.96 13.52 -14.21
C CYS A 66 -24.73 13.80 -15.51
N LEU A 67 -25.18 12.75 -16.21
CA LEU A 67 -25.97 12.91 -17.45
C LEU A 67 -27.31 13.62 -17.17
N HIS A 68 -27.99 13.27 -16.08
CA HIS A 68 -29.24 13.93 -15.71
C HIS A 68 -29.04 15.43 -15.43
N PHE A 69 -27.97 15.78 -14.71
CA PHE A 69 -27.67 17.17 -14.38
C PHE A 69 -27.32 18.00 -15.63
N ILE A 70 -26.55 17.43 -16.57
CA ILE A 70 -26.22 18.10 -17.83
C ILE A 70 -27.48 18.33 -18.66
N ILE A 71 -28.36 17.34 -18.79
CA ILE A 71 -29.62 17.46 -19.56
C ILE A 71 -30.54 18.52 -18.95
N ILE A 72 -30.69 18.56 -17.62
CA ILE A 72 -31.51 19.57 -16.94
C ILE A 72 -30.97 20.99 -17.22
N ASN A 73 -29.65 21.19 -17.15
CA ASN A 73 -29.06 22.50 -17.43
C ASN A 73 -29.23 22.93 -18.89
N LEU A 74 -29.11 22.02 -19.85
CA LEU A 74 -29.34 22.32 -21.27
C LEU A 74 -30.80 22.67 -21.57
N LEU A 75 -31.76 21.97 -20.93
CA LEU A 75 -33.19 22.29 -21.05
C LEU A 75 -33.52 23.67 -20.46
N PHE A 76 -32.92 24.03 -19.31
CA PHE A 76 -33.10 25.35 -18.72
C PHE A 76 -32.60 26.48 -19.63
N ILE A 77 -31.45 26.30 -20.28
CA ILE A 77 -30.91 27.30 -21.20
C ILE A 77 -31.82 27.48 -22.43
N TYR A 78 -32.36 26.37 -22.97
CA TYR A 78 -33.21 26.42 -24.17
C TYR A 78 -34.60 27.03 -23.93
N ILE A 79 -35.13 26.95 -22.71
CA ILE A 79 -36.44 27.54 -22.35
C ILE A 79 -36.33 29.04 -22.07
N TRP A 80 -35.16 29.52 -21.66
CA TRP A 80 -34.92 30.92 -21.27
C TRP A 80 -34.17 31.75 -22.35
N ILE A 81 -34.04 31.20 -23.56
CA ILE A 81 -33.63 31.89 -24.80
C ILE A 81 -34.85 32.02 -25.71
#